data_AF-A0A4D7C5W6-F1
#
_entry.id   AF-A0A4D7C5W6-F1
#
_cell.length_a   1.000
_cell.length_b   1.000
_cell.length_c   1.000
_cell.angle_alpha   90.00
_cell.angle_beta   90.00
_cell.angle_gamma   90.00
#
_symmetry.space_group_name_H-M   'P 1'
#
loop_
_entity.id
_entity.type
_entity.pdbx_description
1 polymer ?
#
loop_
_entity_poly.entity_id
_entity_poly.type
_entity_poly.pdbx_seq_one_letter_code
_entity_poly.pdbx_strand_id
1 'polypeptide(L)'
;MTQNVDRFGNSVLVSSPASRDAMDSFALELLSQGRNAAAIVDAAAQDAGCALLQAYTACLFLFLQTREGYRRASPYITAALQAGRRAGARVRGRRGGLVARR
;
A
#
# COMPACT_ATOMS: atom_id res chain seq x y z
N MET A 1 13.49 -1.03 0.44
CA MET A 1 12.35 -0.80 1.34
C MET A 1 12.85 -0.37 2.70
N THR A 2 12.41 0.80 3.14
CA THR A 2 12.79 1.42 4.41
C THR A 2 11.54 1.54 5.29
N GLN A 3 11.71 1.37 6.61
CA GLN A 3 10.62 1.60 7.55
C GLN A 3 10.36 3.11 7.65
N ASN A 4 9.10 3.49 7.56
CA ASN A 4 8.63 4.87 7.64
C ASN A 4 7.34 4.92 8.47
N VAL A 5 6.83 6.12 8.71
CA VAL A 5 5.55 6.37 9.38
C VAL A 5 4.62 7.03 8.37
N ASP A 6 3.38 6.59 8.25
CA ASP A 6 2.38 7.28 7.41
C ASP A 6 1.85 8.57 8.08
N ARG A 7 0.97 9.30 7.40
CA ARG A 7 0.35 10.53 7.96
C ARG A 7 -0.47 10.30 9.23
N PHE A 8 -0.93 9.08 9.50
CA PHE A 8 -1.72 8.72 10.68
C PHE A 8 -0.90 8.14 11.83
N GLY A 9 0.43 8.06 11.69
CA GLY A 9 1.31 7.53 12.72
C GLY A 9 1.59 6.02 12.62
N ASN A 10 1.13 5.33 11.57
CA ASN A 10 1.35 3.89 11.41
C ASN A 10 2.72 3.59 10.80
N SER A 11 3.39 2.57 11.34
CA SER A 11 4.62 2.06 10.72
C SER A 11 4.33 1.37 9.38
N VAL A 12 4.95 1.86 8.32
CA VAL A 12 4.83 1.34 6.95
C VAL A 12 6.18 0.95 6.37
N LEU A 13 6.18 -0.05 5.49
CA LEU A 13 7.35 -0.47 4.72
C LEU A 13 7.16 -0.03 3.27
N VAL A 14 7.94 0.96 2.86
CA VAL A 14 7.84 1.57 1.52
C VAL A 14 9.16 1.46 0.79
N SER A 15 9.12 1.34 -0.54
CA SER A 15 10.33 1.28 -1.36
C SER A 15 10.92 2.68 -1.61
N SER A 16 10.08 3.71 -1.61
CA SER A 16 10.47 5.11 -1.84
C SER A 16 9.64 6.10 -0.99
N PRO A 17 10.15 7.32 -0.74
CA PRO A 17 9.35 8.41 -0.16
C PRO A 17 8.14 8.77 -1.03
N ALA A 18 8.28 8.77 -2.35
CA ALA A 18 7.16 9.05 -3.26
C ALA A 18 6.00 8.06 -3.11
N SER A 19 6.29 6.77 -2.85
CA SER A 19 5.27 5.76 -2.57
C SER A 19 4.50 6.08 -1.29
N ARG A 20 5.18 6.62 -0.26
CA ARG A 20 4.53 7.07 0.98
C ARG A 20 3.63 8.27 0.69
N ASP A 21 4.16 9.29 0.00
CA ASP A 21 3.42 10.52 -0.26
C ASP A 21 2.16 10.26 -1.11
N ALA A 22 2.24 9.30 -2.05
CA ALA A 22 1.09 8.84 -2.81
C ALA A 22 0.02 8.16 -1.94
N MET A 23 0.43 7.33 -0.97
CA MET A 23 -0.49 6.70 -0.01
C MET A 23 -1.16 7.74 0.90
N ASP A 24 -0.37 8.68 1.43
CA ASP A 24 -0.85 9.75 2.30
C ASP A 24 -1.83 10.68 1.57
N SER A 25 -1.54 10.99 0.29
CA SER A 25 -2.39 11.80 -0.57
C SER A 25 -3.68 11.07 -0.93
N PHE A 26 -3.61 9.79 -1.31
CA PHE A 26 -4.79 8.97 -1.58
C PHE A 26 -5.72 8.88 -0.36
N ALA A 27 -5.18 8.60 0.82
CA ALA A 27 -5.98 8.48 2.03
C ALA A 27 -6.69 9.80 2.35
N LEU A 28 -6.02 10.94 2.18
CA LEU A 28 -6.65 12.25 2.35
C LEU A 28 -7.74 12.48 1.31
N GLU A 29 -7.44 12.34 0.02
CA GLU A 29 -8.38 12.58 -1.08
C GLU A 29 -9.62 11.67 -0.96
N LEU A 30 -9.43 10.40 -0.61
CA LEU A 30 -10.55 9.48 -0.42
C LEU A 30 -11.46 9.90 0.74
N LEU A 31 -10.87 10.28 1.89
CA LEU A 31 -11.63 10.70 3.06
C LEU A 31 -12.30 12.07 2.88
N SER A 32 -11.66 12.97 2.12
CA SER A 32 -12.17 14.33 1.87
C SER A 32 -13.07 14.43 0.64
N GLN A 33 -13.36 13.31 -0.06
CA GLN A 33 -14.05 13.32 -1.36
C GLN A 33 -13.36 14.22 -2.40
N GLY A 34 -12.04 14.19 -2.38
CA GLY A 34 -11.17 14.91 -3.31
C GLY A 34 -11.23 14.37 -4.74
N ARG A 35 -10.52 15.05 -5.65
CA ARG A 35 -10.58 14.80 -7.11
C ARG A 35 -9.36 14.06 -7.64
N ASN A 36 -8.34 13.84 -6.82
CA ASN A 36 -7.03 13.34 -7.26
C ASN A 36 -6.68 11.95 -6.71
N ALA A 37 -7.65 11.21 -6.14
CA ALA A 37 -7.41 9.86 -5.63
C ALA A 37 -6.86 8.89 -6.69
N ALA A 38 -7.09 9.15 -7.98
CA ALA A 38 -6.59 8.33 -9.08
C ALA A 38 -5.06 8.39 -9.27
N ALA A 39 -4.38 9.41 -8.75
CA ALA A 39 -2.92 9.55 -8.87
C ALA A 39 -2.14 8.39 -8.24
N ILE A 40 -2.76 7.64 -7.32
CA ILE A 40 -2.13 6.46 -6.71
C ILE A 40 -1.87 5.34 -7.72
N VAL A 41 -2.60 5.29 -8.83
CA VAL A 41 -2.44 4.27 -9.88
C VAL A 41 -1.03 4.36 -10.50
N ASP A 42 -0.56 5.57 -10.78
CA ASP A 42 0.77 5.78 -11.36
C ASP A 42 1.87 5.40 -10.37
N ALA A 43 1.68 5.71 -9.09
CA ALA A 43 2.60 5.29 -8.04
C ALA A 43 2.65 3.76 -7.91
N ALA A 44 1.50 3.08 -8.00
CA ALA A 44 1.43 1.62 -7.96
C ALA A 44 2.13 0.96 -9.16
N ALA A 45 2.12 1.59 -10.33
CA ALA A 45 2.88 1.13 -11.48
C ALA A 45 4.40 1.26 -11.26
N GLN A 46 4.84 2.34 -10.61
CA GLN A 46 6.25 2.61 -10.32
C GLN A 46 6.82 1.77 -9.17
N ASP A 47 5.99 1.40 -8.19
CA ASP A 47 6.38 0.59 -7.02
C ASP A 47 5.46 -0.63 -6.84
N ALA A 48 5.54 -1.55 -7.82
CA ALA A 48 4.81 -2.82 -7.83
C ALA A 48 5.11 -3.72 -6.61
N GLY A 49 6.25 -3.51 -5.96
CA GLY A 49 6.69 -4.28 -4.80
C GLY A 49 6.04 -3.86 -3.48
N CYS A 50 5.47 -2.66 -3.38
CA CYS A 50 4.91 -2.15 -2.14
C CYS A 50 3.48 -2.69 -1.90
N ALA A 51 3.34 -3.62 -0.94
CA ALA A 51 2.07 -4.27 -0.65
C ALA A 51 0.93 -3.29 -0.32
N LEU A 52 1.21 -2.24 0.47
CA LEU A 52 0.22 -1.25 0.87
C LEU A 52 -0.21 -0.37 -0.31
N LEU A 53 0.72 0.03 -1.17
CA LEU A 53 0.42 0.84 -2.35
C LEU A 53 -0.47 0.09 -3.35
N GLN A 54 -0.19 -1.20 -3.55
CA GLN A 54 -1.05 -2.08 -4.35
C GLN A 54 -2.44 -2.23 -3.70
N ALA A 55 -2.51 -2.41 -2.38
CA ALA A 55 -3.78 -2.53 -1.67
C ALA A 55 -4.65 -1.28 -1.78
N TYR A 56 -4.07 -0.08 -1.61
CA TYR A 56 -4.80 1.18 -1.73
C TYR A 56 -5.31 1.41 -3.16
N THR A 57 -4.52 1.04 -4.16
CA THR A 57 -4.93 1.11 -5.57
C THR A 57 -6.07 0.13 -5.88
N ALA A 58 -6.06 -1.06 -5.29
CA ALA A 58 -7.19 -1.99 -5.37
C ALA A 58 -8.44 -1.38 -4.72
N CYS A 59 -8.31 -0.78 -3.53
CA CYS A 59 -9.42 -0.12 -2.83
C CYS A 59 -10.07 0.97 -3.68
N LEU A 60 -9.28 1.82 -4.35
CA LEU A 60 -9.80 2.84 -5.27
C LEU A 60 -10.80 2.25 -6.28
N PHE A 61 -10.44 1.14 -6.93
CA PHE A 61 -11.31 0.50 -7.92
C PHE A 61 -12.50 -0.23 -7.30
N LEU A 62 -12.35 -0.78 -6.08
CA LEU A 62 -13.45 -1.42 -5.37
C LEU A 62 -14.50 -0.41 -4.88
N PHE A 63 -14.11 0.83 -4.57
CA PHE A 63 -15.06 1.90 -4.24
C PHE A 63 -15.99 2.28 -5.40
N LEU A 64 -15.66 1.92 -6.64
CA LEU A 64 -16.56 2.09 -7.77
C LEU A 64 -17.75 1.12 -7.73
N GLN A 65 -17.65 0.02 -6.96
CA GLN A 65 -18.71 -0.99 -6.78
C GLN A 65 -19.31 -1.54 -8.09
N THR A 66 -18.52 -1.55 -9.16
CA THR A 66 -18.90 -2.07 -10.47
C THR A 66 -18.14 -3.35 -10.80
N ARG A 67 -18.69 -4.16 -11.72
CA ARG A 67 -17.99 -5.32 -12.28
C ARG A 67 -16.64 -4.94 -12.88
N GLU A 68 -16.60 -3.80 -13.57
CA GLU A 68 -15.38 -3.28 -14.17
C GLU A 68 -14.38 -2.82 -13.11
N GLY A 69 -14.84 -2.16 -12.04
CA GLY A 69 -14.01 -1.82 -10.87
C GLY A 69 -13.37 -3.07 -10.26
N TYR A 70 -14.15 -4.15 -10.08
CA TYR A 70 -13.60 -5.42 -9.60
C TYR A 70 -12.54 -6.02 -10.55
N ARG A 71 -12.81 -6.00 -11.86
CA ARG A 71 -11.85 -6.46 -12.88
C ARG A 71 -10.53 -5.69 -12.80
N ARG A 72 -10.61 -4.36 -12.66
CA ARG A 72 -9.44 -3.48 -12.54
C ARG A 72 -8.71 -3.65 -11.20
N ALA A 73 -9.41 -3.95 -10.11
CA ALA A 73 -8.82 -4.18 -8.79
C ALA A 73 -8.02 -5.50 -8.70
N SER A 74 -8.48 -6.55 -9.38
CA SER A 74 -7.94 -7.90 -9.32
C SER A 74 -6.40 -8.01 -9.41
N PRO A 75 -5.70 -7.39 -10.39
CA PRO A 75 -4.24 -7.45 -10.45
C PRO A 75 -3.57 -6.83 -9.22
N TYR A 76 -4.09 -5.70 -8.72
CA TYR A 76 -3.53 -5.02 -7.54
C TYR A 76 -3.76 -5.81 -6.25
N ILE A 77 -4.91 -6.49 -6.10
CA ILE A 77 -5.16 -7.41 -4.98
C ILE A 77 -4.13 -8.54 -4.99
N THR A 78 -3.91 -9.14 -6.16
CA THR A 78 -2.96 -10.24 -6.32
C THR A 78 -1.54 -9.80 -5.97
N ALA A 79 -1.12 -8.64 -6.49
CA ALA A 79 0.19 -8.06 -6.19
C ALA A 79 0.36 -7.73 -4.70
N ALA A 80 -0.65 -7.13 -4.07
CA ALA A 80 -0.64 -6.81 -2.64
C ALA A 80 -0.45 -8.06 -1.78
N LEU A 81 -1.18 -9.15 -2.07
CA LEU A 81 -1.06 -10.41 -1.35
C LEU A 81 0.32 -11.06 -1.52
N GLN A 82 0.87 -11.05 -2.74
CA GLN A 82 2.20 -11.59 -3.00
C GLN A 82 3.30 -10.78 -2.29
N ALA A 83 3.24 -9.46 -2.37
CA ALA A 83 4.17 -8.55 -1.68
C ALA A 83 4.05 -8.68 -0.16
N GLY A 84 2.83 -8.79 0.37
CA GLY A 84 2.54 -8.97 1.79
C GLY A 84 3.13 -10.26 2.36
N ARG A 85 3.08 -11.37 1.61
CA ARG A 85 3.72 -12.64 2.01
C ARG A 85 5.24 -12.49 2.16
N ARG A 86 5.88 -11.74 1.24
CA ARG A 86 7.33 -11.44 1.29
C ARG A 86 7.69 -10.53 2.47
N ALA A 87 6.89 -9.49 2.71
CA ALA A 87 7.09 -8.56 3.82
C ALA A 87 6.85 -9.21 5.19
N GLY A 88 5.80 -10.04 5.33
CA GLY A 88 5.45 -10.75 6.56
C GLY A 88 6.51 -11.76 7.00
N ALA A 89 7.17 -12.45 6.07
CA ALA A 89 8.32 -13.29 6.39
C ALA A 89 9.49 -12.48 6.98
N ARG A 90 9.75 -11.29 6.43
CA ARG A 90 10.85 -10.40 6.85
C ARG A 90 10.59 -9.71 8.19
N VAL A 91 9.35 -9.28 8.45
CA VAL A 91 8.93 -8.67 9.72
C VAL A 91 8.89 -9.70 10.85
N ARG A 92 8.42 -10.94 10.59
CA ARG A 92 8.46 -12.04 11.58
C ARG A 92 9.88 -12.45 11.94
N GLY A 93 10.79 -12.56 10.96
CA GLY A 93 12.20 -12.84 11.22
C GLY A 93 12.90 -11.77 12.06
N ARG A 94 12.51 -10.49 11.93
CA ARG A 94 13.08 -9.39 12.74
C ARG A 94 12.50 -9.27 14.14
N ARG A 95 11.20 -9.55 14.35
CA ARG A 95 10.62 -9.61 15.71
C ARG A 95 11.25 -10.72 16.55
N GLY A 96 11.60 -11.87 15.95
CA GLY A 96 12.38 -12.91 16.63
C GLY A 96 13.75 -12.44 17.12
N GLY A 97 14.41 -11.54 16.40
CA GLY A 97 15.70 -10.95 16.80
C GLY A 97 15.61 -9.81 17.81
N LEU A 98 14.46 -9.12 17.91
CA LEU A 98 14.26 -8.02 18.87
C LEU A 98 13.82 -8.52 20.26
N VAL A 99 13.16 -9.68 20.33
CA VAL A 99 12.80 -10.35 21.60
C VAL A 99 14.01 -11.06 22.24
N ALA A 100 15.01 -11.46 21.44
CA ALA A 100 16.23 -12.10 21.93
C ALA A 100 17.29 -11.14 22.49
N ARG A 101 17.00 -9.82 22.56
CA ARG A 101 17.88 -8.78 23.15
C ARG A 101 17.18 -8.03 24.29
N ARG A 102 16.53 -8.75 25.20
CA ARG A 102 16.07 -8.23 26.48
C ARG A 102 16.49 -9.17 27.60
#